data_AF-C9SHY7-F1
#
_entry.id   AF-C9SHY7-F1
#
_cell.length_a   1.000
_cell.length_b   1.000
_cell.length_c   1.000
_cell.angle_alpha   90.00
_cell.angle_beta   90.00
_cell.angle_gamma   90.00
#
_symmetry.space_group_name_H-M   'P 1'
#
loop_
_entity.id
_entity.type
_entity.pdbx_description
1 polymer ?
#
loop_
_entity_poly.entity_id
_entity_poly.type
_entity_poly.pdbx_seq_one_letter_code
_entity_poly.pdbx_strand_id
1 'polypeptide(L)'
;MSTTEAAQAVAPVATKQQGMRVNGKHWLPPKAAFRPTGGLTSFEKRRQEREAMKATKAKEKEMKDEKEALRQQKVQAIKDKRAAKEEKERYEKMAEKMHKKRVERLKRKEKRNKLINS
;
A
#
# COMPACT_ATOMS: atom_id res chain seq x y z
N MET A 1 17.71 23.58 24.72
CA MET A 1 16.52 24.42 24.89
C MET A 1 15.42 23.53 25.42
N SER A 2 15.30 23.49 26.74
CA SER A 2 14.43 22.60 27.49
C SER A 2 13.06 23.24 27.60
N THR A 3 12.06 22.71 26.90
CA THR A 3 10.66 23.04 27.13
C THR A 3 9.98 21.82 27.72
N THR A 4 10.01 21.78 29.05
CA THR A 4 9.18 20.94 29.91
C THR A 4 7.73 21.32 29.66
N GLU A 5 7.02 20.52 28.87
CA GLU A 5 5.59 20.72 28.64
C GLU A 5 4.82 20.28 29.89
N ALA A 6 4.12 21.24 30.47
CA ALA A 6 3.48 21.17 31.77
C ALA A 6 2.43 20.04 31.82
N ALA A 7 2.56 19.20 32.86
CA ALA A 7 1.52 18.29 33.27
C ALA A 7 0.22 19.08 33.48
N GLN A 8 -0.81 18.74 32.72
CA GLN A 8 -2.16 19.25 32.92
C GLN A 8 -2.63 18.83 34.31
N ALA A 9 -2.67 19.79 35.23
CA ALA A 9 -3.31 19.65 36.53
C ALA A 9 -4.80 19.40 36.30
N VAL A 10 -5.21 18.14 36.42
CA VAL A 10 -6.61 17.75 36.51
C VAL A 10 -7.14 18.38 37.78
N ALA A 11 -7.94 19.44 37.66
CA ALA A 11 -8.55 20.10 38.80
C ALA A 11 -9.33 19.04 39.61
N PRO A 12 -9.13 18.94 40.94
CA PRO A 12 -9.93 18.05 41.74
C PRO A 12 -11.37 18.53 41.64
N VAL A 13 -12.25 17.71 41.03
CA VAL A 13 -13.69 17.89 41.11
C VAL A 13 -14.06 17.95 42.59
N ALA A 14 -14.32 19.16 43.07
CA ALA A 14 -14.69 19.41 44.45
C ALA A 14 -15.99 18.66 44.74
N THR A 15 -15.88 17.49 45.34
CA THR A 15 -17.01 16.81 45.95
C THR A 15 -17.44 17.66 47.13
N LYS A 16 -18.58 18.34 46.99
CA LYS A 16 -19.20 19.08 48.09
C LYS A 16 -19.31 18.15 49.29
N GLN A 17 -18.58 18.47 50.36
CA GLN A 17 -18.64 17.71 51.61
C GLN A 17 -20.07 17.76 52.12
N GLN A 18 -20.74 16.60 52.20
CA GLN A 18 -22.08 16.51 52.78
C GLN A 18 -21.96 16.84 54.26
N GLY A 19 -22.57 17.95 54.68
CA GLY A 19 -22.52 18.44 56.06
C GLY A 19 -22.98 17.40 57.09
N MET A 20 -22.47 17.55 58.32
CA MET A 20 -22.81 16.70 59.46
C MET A 20 -24.32 16.66 59.70
N ARG A 21 -24.87 15.46 59.89
CA ARG A 21 -26.31 15.24 60.09
C ARG A 21 -26.69 15.26 61.55
N VAL A 22 -27.82 15.90 61.85
CA VAL A 22 -28.35 15.96 63.22
C VAL A 22 -29.63 15.12 63.41
N ASN A 23 -30.39 14.76 62.36
CA ASN A 23 -31.51 13.82 62.51
C ASN A 23 -31.97 13.19 61.19
N GLY A 24 -31.87 11.86 61.04
CA GLY A 24 -32.87 11.06 60.31
C GLY A 24 -32.61 10.50 58.90
N LYS A 25 -32.16 11.25 57.89
CA LYS A 25 -31.91 10.71 56.53
C LYS A 25 -30.97 11.68 55.82
N HIS A 26 -30.02 11.31 54.97
CA HIS A 26 -30.09 10.64 53.66
C HIS A 26 -28.95 9.59 53.48
N TRP A 27 -29.11 8.34 53.88
CA TRP A 27 -27.97 7.39 53.99
C TRP A 27 -27.18 7.09 52.70
N LEU A 28 -27.63 7.53 51.52
CA LEU A 28 -26.92 7.32 50.25
C LEU A 28 -26.59 8.67 49.58
N PRO A 29 -25.42 8.77 48.92
CA PRO A 29 -25.12 9.91 48.06
C PRO A 29 -26.14 9.96 46.89
N PRO A 30 -26.47 11.16 46.39
CA PRO A 30 -27.37 11.29 45.24
C PRO A 30 -26.75 10.57 44.04
N LYS A 31 -27.47 9.57 43.52
CA LYS A 31 -27.05 8.84 42.30
C LYS A 31 -27.18 9.79 41.12
N ALA A 32 -26.04 10.18 40.53
CA ALA A 32 -26.05 10.86 39.25
C ALA A 32 -26.68 9.95 38.19
N ALA A 33 -27.52 10.50 37.31
CA ALA A 33 -28.07 9.76 36.19
C ALA A 33 -26.93 9.31 35.27
N PHE A 34 -26.90 8.01 34.94
CA PHE A 34 -25.94 7.47 34.00
C PHE A 34 -26.16 8.09 32.61
N ARG A 35 -25.20 8.90 32.16
CA ARG A 35 -25.23 9.54 30.84
C ARG A 35 -24.06 9.03 30.02
N PRO A 36 -24.23 7.97 29.21
CA PRO A 36 -23.15 7.37 28.42
C PRO A 36 -22.54 8.33 27.39
N THR A 37 -23.24 9.43 27.08
CA THR A 37 -22.79 10.46 26.13
C THR A 37 -22.14 11.68 26.77
N GLY A 38 -22.08 11.76 28.11
CA GLY A 38 -21.78 12.99 28.85
C GLY A 38 -20.32 13.45 28.88
N GLY A 39 -19.39 12.71 28.26
CA GLY A 39 -17.96 13.00 28.33
C GLY A 39 -17.34 13.71 27.11
N LEU A 40 -18.05 13.81 25.98
CA LEU A 40 -17.50 14.36 24.73
C LEU A 40 -18.53 15.27 24.06
N THR A 41 -18.10 16.48 23.70
CA THR A 41 -18.90 17.41 22.90
C THR A 41 -19.18 16.79 21.51
N SER A 42 -20.28 17.18 20.86
CA SER A 42 -20.65 16.65 19.53
C SER A 42 -19.58 16.91 18.47
N PHE A 43 -18.72 17.91 18.67
CA PHE A 43 -17.60 18.20 17.79
C PHE A 43 -16.41 17.25 18.00
N GLU A 44 -16.03 16.97 19.26
CA GLU A 44 -14.93 16.06 19.57
C GLU A 44 -15.22 14.64 19.08
N LYS A 45 -16.45 14.15 19.21
CA LYS A 45 -16.86 12.84 18.64
C LYS A 45 -16.68 12.81 17.13
N ARG A 46 -17.17 13.82 16.41
CA ARG A 46 -17.00 13.96 14.95
C ARG A 46 -15.53 14.12 14.54
N ARG A 47 -14.67 14.65 15.41
CA ARG A 47 -13.22 14.75 15.16
C ARG A 47 -12.58 13.37 15.24
N GLN A 48 -12.84 12.64 16.33
CA GLN A 48 -12.34 11.28 16.54
C GLN A 48 -12.82 10.32 15.43
N GLU A 49 -14.10 10.40 15.04
CA GLU A 49 -14.65 9.60 13.93
C GLU A 49 -13.96 9.92 12.60
N ARG A 50 -13.68 11.20 12.31
CA ARG A 50 -12.94 11.59 11.09
C ARG A 50 -11.50 11.11 11.12
N GLU A 51 -10.82 11.19 12.27
CA GLU A 51 -9.46 10.68 12.44
C GLU A 51 -9.42 9.15 12.25
N ALA A 52 -10.36 8.42 12.86
CA ALA A 52 -10.50 6.98 12.67
C ALA A 52 -10.77 6.61 11.20
N MET A 53 -11.69 7.31 10.55
CA MET A 53 -12.00 7.10 9.12
C MET A 53 -10.82 7.44 8.19
N LYS A 54 -10.00 8.42 8.55
CA LYS A 54 -8.76 8.72 7.80
C LYS A 54 -7.75 7.60 7.98
N ALA A 55 -7.59 7.09 9.19
CA ALA A 55 -6.66 5.99 9.47
C ALA A 55 -7.06 4.69 8.76
N THR A 56 -8.35 4.35 8.70
CA THR A 56 -8.84 3.18 7.97
C THR A 56 -8.63 3.32 6.47
N LYS A 57 -8.96 4.48 5.90
CA LYS A 57 -8.76 4.76 4.46
C LYS A 57 -7.29 4.78 4.06
N ALA A 58 -6.40 5.28 4.92
CA ALA A 58 -4.96 5.25 4.67
C ALA A 58 -4.47 3.79 4.55
N LYS A 59 -4.83 2.94 5.50
CA LYS A 59 -4.49 1.51 5.48
C LYS A 59 -5.08 0.78 4.26
N GLU A 60 -6.33 1.10 3.90
CA GLU A 60 -6.96 0.51 2.71
C GLU A 60 -6.24 0.93 1.43
N LYS A 61 -5.82 2.20 1.34
CA LYS A 61 -5.07 2.72 0.20
C LYS A 61 -3.70 2.05 0.11
N GLU A 62 -2.95 1.97 1.21
CA GLU A 62 -1.65 1.29 1.26
C GLU A 62 -1.77 -0.16 0.76
N MET A 63 -2.76 -0.91 1.22
CA MET A 63 -3.00 -2.28 0.77
C MET A 63 -3.33 -2.39 -0.73
N LYS A 64 -4.10 -1.44 -1.26
CA LYS A 64 -4.44 -1.38 -2.70
C LYS A 64 -3.22 -1.04 -3.55
N ASP A 65 -2.47 -0.02 -3.14
CA ASP A 65 -1.27 0.45 -3.84
C ASP A 65 -0.20 -0.67 -3.88
N GLU A 66 0.01 -1.41 -2.78
CA GLU A 66 0.91 -2.57 -2.74
C GLU A 66 0.47 -3.69 -3.70
N LYS A 67 -0.83 -4.02 -3.72
CA LYS A 67 -1.38 -5.05 -4.61
C LYS A 67 -1.23 -4.65 -6.07
N GLU A 68 -1.45 -3.38 -6.40
CA GLU A 68 -1.29 -2.85 -7.75
C GLU A 68 0.18 -2.83 -8.18
N ALA A 69 1.09 -2.43 -7.30
CA ALA A 69 2.53 -2.47 -7.55
C ALA A 69 3.00 -3.91 -7.87
N LEU A 70 2.57 -4.90 -7.09
CA LEU A 70 2.89 -6.31 -7.36
C LEU A 70 2.34 -6.78 -8.71
N ARG A 71 1.12 -6.36 -9.07
CA ARG A 71 0.53 -6.67 -10.37
C ARG A 71 1.32 -6.02 -11.51
N GLN A 72 1.69 -4.75 -11.36
CA GLN A 72 2.48 -4.03 -12.35
C GLN A 72 3.85 -4.65 -12.54
N GLN A 73 4.55 -5.03 -11.47
CA GLN A 73 5.83 -5.75 -11.54
C GLN A 73 5.71 -7.06 -12.34
N LYS A 74 4.67 -7.86 -12.09
CA LYS A 74 4.41 -9.09 -12.85
C LYS A 74 4.16 -8.80 -14.33
N VAL A 75 3.35 -7.80 -14.63
CA VAL A 75 3.06 -7.40 -16.02
C VAL A 75 4.33 -6.93 -16.72
N GLN A 76 5.16 -6.14 -16.05
CA GLN A 76 6.42 -5.65 -16.61
C GLN A 76 7.39 -6.81 -16.88
N ALA A 77 7.58 -7.71 -15.93
CA ALA A 77 8.43 -8.89 -16.12
C ALA A 77 7.97 -9.78 -17.30
N ILE A 78 6.65 -9.92 -17.51
CA ILE A 78 6.12 -10.65 -18.67
C ILE A 78 6.41 -9.91 -19.97
N LYS A 79 6.24 -8.59 -20.00
CA LYS A 79 6.54 -7.76 -21.18
C LYS A 79 8.02 -7.84 -21.53
N ASP A 80 8.89 -7.68 -20.55
CA ASP A 80 10.35 -7.74 -20.73
C ASP A 80 10.78 -9.11 -21.26
N LYS A 81 10.20 -10.20 -20.73
CA LYS A 81 10.47 -11.55 -21.22
C LYS A 81 10.02 -11.75 -22.67
N ARG A 82 8.87 -11.18 -23.06
CA ARG A 82 8.38 -11.25 -24.45
C ARG A 82 9.26 -10.44 -25.39
N ALA A 83 9.62 -9.21 -25.02
CA ALA A 83 10.52 -8.37 -25.80
C ALA A 83 11.88 -9.05 -26.00
N ALA A 84 12.48 -9.60 -24.93
CA ALA A 84 13.74 -10.33 -25.02
C ALA A 84 13.64 -11.57 -25.93
N LYS A 85 12.48 -12.26 -25.95
CA LYS A 85 12.25 -13.40 -26.84
C LYS A 85 12.12 -12.94 -28.31
N GLU A 86 11.36 -11.90 -28.57
CA GLU A 86 11.20 -11.32 -29.92
C GLU A 86 12.52 -10.82 -30.49
N GLU A 87 13.37 -10.19 -29.67
CA GLU A 87 14.71 -9.78 -30.08
C GLU A 87 15.59 -10.98 -30.43
N LYS A 88 15.59 -12.03 -29.59
CA LYS A 88 16.31 -13.28 -29.89
C LYS A 88 15.83 -13.91 -31.19
N GLU A 89 14.53 -14.06 -31.37
CA GLU A 89 13.94 -14.61 -32.61
C GLU A 89 14.29 -13.76 -33.84
N ARG A 90 14.37 -12.44 -33.70
CA ARG A 90 14.80 -11.54 -34.78
C ARG A 90 16.26 -11.79 -35.17
N TYR A 91 17.15 -11.96 -34.19
CA TYR A 91 18.55 -12.27 -34.46
C TYR A 91 18.71 -13.67 -35.07
N GLU A 92 17.97 -14.67 -34.58
CA GLU A 92 17.96 -16.02 -35.13
C GLU A 92 17.51 -16.04 -36.60
N LYS A 93 16.40 -15.38 -36.93
CA LYS A 93 15.94 -15.23 -38.33
C LYS A 93 16.98 -14.54 -39.23
N MET A 94 17.72 -13.57 -38.69
CA MET A 94 18.79 -12.91 -39.42
C MET A 94 19.97 -13.86 -39.67
N ALA A 95 20.36 -14.64 -38.67
CA ALA A 95 21.42 -15.64 -38.77
C ALA A 95 21.04 -16.74 -39.78
N GLU A 96 19.80 -17.26 -39.72
CA GLU A 96 19.26 -18.22 -40.68
C GLU A 96 19.29 -17.67 -42.11
N LYS A 97 18.90 -16.40 -42.32
CA LYS A 97 18.97 -15.76 -43.64
C LYS A 97 20.40 -15.71 -44.16
N MET A 98 21.39 -15.42 -43.31
CA MET A 98 22.79 -15.41 -43.70
C MET A 98 23.32 -16.83 -43.98
N HIS A 99 22.93 -17.82 -43.16
CA HIS A 99 23.26 -19.21 -43.39
C HIS A 99 22.70 -19.72 -44.72
N LYS A 100 21.42 -19.43 -45.01
CA LYS A 100 20.77 -19.74 -46.30
C LYS A 100 21.53 -19.13 -47.48
N LYS A 101 21.89 -17.84 -47.39
CA LYS A 101 22.69 -17.17 -48.43
C LYS A 101 24.05 -17.84 -48.64
N ARG A 102 24.72 -18.28 -47.56
CA ARG A 102 26.01 -19.00 -47.64
C ARG A 102 25.85 -20.35 -48.35
N VAL A 103 24.86 -21.15 -47.95
CA VAL A 103 24.57 -22.45 -48.56
C VAL A 103 24.23 -22.29 -50.06
N GLU A 104 23.40 -21.32 -50.41
CA GLU A 104 23.09 -21.03 -51.82
C GLU A 104 24.32 -20.60 -52.64
N ARG A 105 25.22 -19.83 -52.03
CA ARG A 105 26.49 -19.42 -52.68
C ARG A 105 27.40 -20.63 -52.92
N LEU A 106 27.46 -21.56 -51.97
CA LEU A 106 28.21 -22.82 -52.13
C LEU A 106 27.62 -23.68 -53.24
N LYS A 107 26.31 -23.92 -53.25
CA LYS A 107 25.62 -24.66 -54.32
C LYS A 107 25.86 -24.06 -55.71
N ARG A 108 25.87 -22.73 -55.83
CA ARG A 108 26.18 -22.04 -57.10
C ARG A 108 27.64 -22.23 -57.52
N LYS A 109 28.59 -22.20 -56.58
CA LYS A 109 30.01 -22.49 -56.87
C LYS A 109 30.19 -23.94 -57.30
N GLU A 110 29.57 -24.89 -56.61
CA GLU A 110 29.60 -26.32 -56.98
C GLU A 110 29.05 -26.54 -58.38
N LYS A 111 27.88 -25.96 -58.71
CA LYS A 111 27.33 -26.03 -60.07
C LYS A 111 28.28 -25.47 -61.11
N ARG A 112 28.90 -24.32 -60.84
CA ARG A 112 29.86 -23.69 -61.77
C ARG A 112 31.14 -24.51 -61.92
N ASN A 113 31.75 -24.92 -60.82
CA ASN A 113 32.97 -25.73 -60.84
C ASN A 113 32.73 -27.07 -61.53
N LYS A 114 31.54 -27.67 -61.34
CA LYS A 114 31.15 -28.87 -62.07
C LYS A 114 31.13 -28.62 -63.57
N LEU A 115 30.54 -27.52 -64.04
CA LEU A 115 30.50 -27.16 -65.48
C LEU A 115 31.88 -26.80 -66.07
N ILE A 116 32.83 -26.32 -65.26
CA ILE A 116 34.16 -25.93 -65.72
C ILE A 116 35.14 -27.12 -65.70
N ASN A 117 34.97 -28.07 -64.76
CA ASN A 117 35.83 -29.22 -64.57
C ASN A 117 35.20 -30.55 -65.08
N SER A 118 34.12 -30.45 -65.85
CA SER A 118 33.54 -31.55 -66.65
C SER A 118 33.89 -31.33 -68.11
#